data_AF-A0A812J5P4-F1
#
_entry.id   AF-A0A812J5P4-F1
#
_cell.length_a   1.000
_cell.length_b   1.000
_cell.length_c   1.000
_cell.angle_alpha   90.00
_cell.angle_beta   90.00
_cell.angle_gamma   90.00
#
_symmetry.space_group_name_H-M   'P 1'
#
loop_
_entity.id
_entity.type
_entity.pdbx_description
1 polymer ?
#
loop_
_entity_poly.entity_id
_entity_poly.type
_entity_poly.pdbx_seq_one_letter_code
_entity_poly.pdbx_strand_id
1 'polypeptide(L)'
;MGNATCCSKDESSNTDLPEQKDAKPTAPETAVVEEAVAPQPRDGEFIIILDKTNGERLGMDVDHEDGRTLAVDAITGGLIEKWNMEHPEKALRPKDRIVEVNGLRGDVLQLVDECKKPKVLTIYVKRESPA
;
A
#
# COMPACT_ATOMS: atom_id res chain seq x y z
N MET A 1 0.68 69.73 3.40
CA MET A 1 0.93 68.67 2.40
C MET A 1 1.85 67.63 3.01
N GLY A 2 1.63 66.35 2.69
CA GLY A 2 2.56 65.23 2.87
C GLY A 2 2.85 64.74 4.29
N ASN A 3 3.47 63.56 4.49
CA ASN A 3 3.35 62.27 3.78
C ASN A 3 4.16 61.18 4.52
N ALA A 4 3.65 59.93 4.53
CA ALA A 4 4.41 58.68 4.78
C ALA A 4 5.06 58.48 6.18
N THR A 5 5.46 57.28 6.65
CA THR A 5 5.03 55.88 6.40
C THR A 5 5.72 54.97 7.45
N CYS A 6 4.99 54.00 8.04
CA CYS A 6 5.48 52.83 8.82
C CYS A 6 6.37 53.13 10.08
N CYS A 7 6.78 52.17 10.93
CA CYS A 7 6.57 50.70 10.93
C CYS A 7 6.45 50.12 12.37
N SER A 8 5.99 48.86 12.44
CA SER A 8 5.68 48.05 13.63
C SER A 8 6.88 47.57 14.46
N LYS A 9 6.65 47.25 15.75
CA LYS A 9 7.49 46.44 16.66
C LYS A 9 6.72 46.16 17.98
N ASP A 10 6.86 45.07 18.75
CA ASP A 10 7.02 43.61 18.49
C ASP A 10 6.69 42.85 19.81
N GLU A 11 6.96 41.53 19.91
CA GLU A 11 6.89 40.67 21.13
C GLU A 11 5.49 40.37 21.71
N SER A 12 5.16 39.27 22.42
CA SER A 12 5.72 37.89 22.66
C SER A 12 4.64 37.14 23.50
N SER A 13 4.42 35.81 23.54
CA SER A 13 4.98 34.59 22.94
C SER A 13 3.84 33.53 22.89
N ASN A 14 3.65 32.77 21.81
CA ASN A 14 4.24 31.45 21.49
C ASN A 14 3.95 30.27 22.46
N THR A 15 3.26 29.23 21.94
CA THR A 15 3.40 27.77 22.17
C THR A 15 2.43 27.12 21.17
N ASP A 16 2.82 26.75 19.95
CA ASP A 16 3.70 25.64 19.53
C ASP A 16 3.03 24.26 19.59
N LEU A 17 2.55 23.81 18.42
CA LEU A 17 2.22 22.43 18.05
C LEU A 17 2.43 22.28 16.53
N PRO A 18 3.61 21.78 16.07
CA PRO A 18 3.95 21.77 14.64
C PRO A 18 4.24 20.37 14.05
N GLU A 19 3.24 19.50 13.92
CA GLU A 19 3.30 18.30 13.07
C GLU A 19 2.04 18.30 12.16
N GLN A 20 2.11 18.46 10.83
CA GLN A 20 2.91 17.76 9.81
C GLN A 20 2.59 16.25 9.74
N LYS A 21 2.22 15.67 8.60
CA LYS A 21 2.21 16.15 7.20
C LYS A 21 1.05 15.56 6.41
N ASP A 22 0.58 16.30 5.40
CA ASP A 22 -0.16 15.76 4.28
C ASP A 22 0.67 14.68 3.56
N ALA A 23 0.24 13.42 3.65
CA ALA A 23 0.89 12.28 3.02
C ALA A 23 -0.12 11.38 2.30
N LYS A 24 -1.13 11.98 1.64
CA LYS A 24 -2.06 11.28 0.73
C LYS A 24 -1.24 10.52 -0.34
N PRO A 25 -1.21 9.18 -0.34
CA PRO A 25 -0.53 8.43 -1.39
C PRO A 25 -1.42 8.47 -2.63
N THR A 26 -1.27 9.52 -3.44
CA THR A 26 -2.02 9.64 -4.69
C THR A 26 -1.65 8.47 -5.58
N ALA A 27 -2.61 7.59 -5.86
CA ALA A 27 -2.43 6.46 -6.75
C ALA A 27 -1.80 6.96 -8.07
N PRO A 28 -0.63 6.44 -8.49
CA PRO A 28 0.12 7.02 -9.60
C PRO A 28 -0.50 6.63 -10.93
N GLU A 29 -1.46 7.43 -11.38
CA GLU A 29 -1.85 7.49 -12.79
C GLU A 29 -0.72 8.21 -13.55
N THR A 30 -0.03 7.47 -14.42
CA THR A 30 1.06 7.92 -15.30
C THR A 30 2.30 8.58 -14.65
N ALA A 31 3.33 7.77 -14.37
CA ALA A 31 4.73 8.19 -14.45
C ALA A 31 5.61 6.99 -14.85
N VAL A 32 6.52 7.20 -15.82
CA VAL A 32 7.45 6.16 -16.28
C VAL A 32 8.77 6.19 -15.50
N VAL A 33 9.34 5.02 -15.26
CA VAL A 33 10.78 4.81 -15.07
C VAL A 33 11.23 3.60 -15.89
N GLU A 34 12.35 3.76 -16.59
CA GLU A 34 12.96 2.71 -17.41
C GLU A 34 14.07 1.99 -16.59
N GLU A 35 14.62 0.91 -17.13
CA GLU A 35 15.78 0.17 -16.58
C GLU A 35 15.60 -0.60 -15.24
N ALA A 36 14.40 -1.12 -14.99
CA ALA A 36 14.26 -2.48 -14.47
C ALA A 36 12.94 -3.08 -14.96
N VAL A 37 12.95 -4.33 -15.47
CA VAL A 37 11.73 -5.00 -15.91
C VAL A 37 10.98 -5.56 -14.70
N ALA A 38 10.42 -4.66 -13.90
CA ALA A 38 9.40 -5.00 -12.93
C ALA A 38 8.18 -5.57 -13.68
N PRO A 39 7.56 -6.66 -13.19
CA PRO A 39 6.34 -7.19 -13.76
C PRO A 39 5.25 -6.11 -13.75
N GLN A 40 4.55 -5.94 -14.85
CA GLN A 40 3.44 -4.99 -14.95
C GLN A 40 2.13 -5.68 -14.53
N PRO A 41 1.23 -4.99 -13.81
CA PRO A 41 -0.08 -5.55 -13.45
C PRO A 41 -0.89 -5.81 -14.72
N ARG A 42 -1.57 -6.95 -14.79
CA ARG A 42 -2.41 -7.33 -15.95
C ARG A 42 -3.81 -6.74 -15.81
N ASP A 43 -4.64 -6.89 -16.84
CA ASP A 43 -6.02 -6.38 -16.83
C ASP A 43 -6.83 -6.89 -15.62
N GLY A 44 -7.27 -5.96 -14.77
CA GLY A 44 -7.99 -6.24 -13.52
C GLY A 44 -7.11 -6.61 -12.32
N GLU A 45 -5.79 -6.55 -12.44
CA GLU A 45 -4.83 -6.71 -11.33
C GLU A 45 -4.39 -5.33 -10.81
N PHE A 46 -4.17 -5.20 -9.49
CA PHE A 46 -3.64 -3.99 -8.85
C PHE A 46 -2.53 -4.33 -7.85
N ILE A 47 -1.66 -3.36 -7.55
CA ILE A 47 -0.48 -3.56 -6.69
C ILE A 47 -0.73 -3.05 -5.27
N ILE A 48 -0.35 -3.86 -4.30
CA ILE A 48 -0.20 -3.55 -2.87
C ILE A 48 1.28 -3.66 -2.52
N ILE A 49 1.80 -2.78 -1.66
CA ILE A 49 3.21 -2.83 -1.19
C ILE A 49 3.22 -2.79 0.33
N LEU A 50 3.74 -3.85 0.97
CA LEU A 50 3.75 -4.00 2.43
C LEU A 50 5.17 -4.17 2.94
N ASP A 51 5.59 -3.37 3.92
CA ASP A 51 6.86 -3.58 4.59
C ASP A 51 6.73 -4.57 5.75
N LYS A 52 7.30 -5.76 5.57
CA LYS A 52 7.37 -6.81 6.59
C LYS A 52 8.80 -7.02 7.13
N THR A 53 9.74 -6.12 6.86
CA THR A 53 11.08 -6.12 7.49
C THR A 53 11.00 -6.03 9.02
N ASN A 54 10.07 -5.22 9.54
CA ASN A 54 9.80 -5.04 10.97
C ASN A 54 9.22 -6.28 11.69
N GLY A 55 9.02 -7.40 10.98
CA GLY A 55 8.48 -8.64 11.56
C GLY A 55 6.98 -8.61 11.87
N GLU A 56 6.27 -7.56 11.46
CA GLU A 56 4.82 -7.48 11.60
C GLU A 56 4.09 -8.60 10.83
N ARG A 57 2.88 -8.92 11.29
CA ARG A 57 2.00 -9.90 10.62
C ARG A 57 1.23 -9.21 9.50
N LEU A 58 1.00 -9.94 8.40
CA LEU A 58 0.12 -9.48 7.33
C LEU A 58 -1.30 -9.20 7.86
N GLY A 59 -1.81 -10.06 8.77
CA GLY A 59 -3.16 -9.91 9.33
C GLY A 59 -4.24 -10.26 8.33
N MET A 60 -4.08 -11.41 7.69
CA MET A 60 -4.93 -11.91 6.61
C MET A 60 -4.81 -13.43 6.58
N ASP A 61 -5.96 -14.09 6.45
CA ASP A 61 -6.05 -15.53 6.23
C ASP A 61 -6.31 -15.79 4.75
N VAL A 62 -5.58 -16.75 4.19
CA VAL A 62 -5.57 -17.05 2.75
C VAL A 62 -5.82 -18.53 2.49
N ASP A 63 -6.72 -18.78 1.56
CA ASP A 63 -6.94 -20.10 1.00
C ASP A 63 -6.07 -20.36 -0.25
N HIS A 64 -5.80 -21.63 -0.53
CA HIS A 64 -4.94 -22.11 -1.62
C HIS A 64 -5.51 -23.32 -2.38
N GLU A 65 -6.83 -23.55 -2.35
CA GLU A 65 -7.49 -24.70 -3.01
C GLU A 65 -7.22 -24.78 -4.52
N ASP A 66 -6.98 -23.66 -5.22
CA ASP A 66 -6.70 -23.65 -6.66
C ASP A 66 -5.25 -24.01 -7.05
N GLY A 67 -4.35 -24.12 -6.06
CA GLY A 67 -2.94 -24.47 -6.22
C GLY A 67 -2.06 -23.42 -6.93
N ARG A 68 -2.60 -22.23 -7.27
CA ARG A 68 -1.97 -21.25 -8.18
C ARG A 68 -2.02 -19.80 -7.71
N THR A 69 -3.02 -19.45 -6.90
CA THR A 69 -3.25 -18.12 -6.33
C THR A 69 -3.56 -18.25 -4.84
N LEU A 70 -3.51 -17.13 -4.11
CA LEU A 70 -3.97 -17.08 -2.73
C LEU A 70 -5.27 -16.27 -2.66
N ALA A 71 -6.39 -16.95 -2.43
CA ALA A 71 -7.67 -16.30 -2.24
C ALA A 71 -7.75 -15.73 -0.82
N VAL A 72 -8.14 -14.46 -0.67
CA VAL A 72 -8.30 -13.83 0.64
C VAL A 72 -9.62 -14.29 1.25
N ASP A 73 -9.57 -15.07 2.33
CA ASP A 73 -10.79 -15.49 3.04
C ASP A 73 -11.21 -14.43 4.08
N ALA A 74 -10.26 -14.05 4.94
CA ALA A 74 -10.48 -13.06 5.99
C ALA A 74 -9.32 -12.08 6.13
N ILE A 75 -9.62 -10.91 6.69
CA ILE A 75 -8.64 -9.89 7.11
C ILE A 75 -8.73 -9.79 8.63
N THR A 76 -7.62 -10.07 9.29
CA THR A 76 -7.49 -10.23 10.76
C THR A 76 -6.60 -9.17 11.41
N GLY A 77 -6.25 -8.11 10.67
CA GLY A 77 -5.63 -6.89 11.18
C GLY A 77 -4.32 -6.54 10.46
N GLY A 78 -3.32 -6.10 11.22
CA GLY A 78 -1.92 -6.06 10.80
C GLY A 78 -1.61 -5.12 9.63
N LEU A 79 -0.63 -5.50 8.80
CA LEU A 79 -0.18 -4.69 7.66
C LEU A 79 -1.28 -4.50 6.60
N ILE A 80 -2.16 -5.48 6.40
CA ILE A 80 -3.28 -5.38 5.45
C ILE A 80 -4.34 -4.40 5.95
N GLU A 81 -4.68 -4.42 7.24
CA GLU A 81 -5.63 -3.45 7.82
C GLU A 81 -5.08 -2.02 7.76
N LYS A 82 -3.80 -1.82 8.09
CA LYS A 82 -3.11 -0.52 7.92
C LYS A 82 -3.20 -0.02 6.47
N TRP A 83 -2.77 -0.84 5.50
CA TRP A 83 -2.86 -0.53 4.08
C TRP A 83 -4.30 -0.18 3.66
N ASN A 84 -5.30 -0.93 4.13
CA ASN A 84 -6.69 -0.70 3.79
C ASN A 84 -7.26 0.63 4.32
N MET A 85 -6.74 1.13 5.45
CA MET A 85 -7.08 2.46 5.98
C MET A 85 -6.40 3.59 5.21
N GLU A 86 -5.15 3.37 4.76
CA GLU A 86 -4.35 4.34 4.02
C GLU A 86 -4.75 4.43 2.53
N HIS A 87 -5.23 3.31 1.96
CA HIS A 87 -5.56 3.14 0.53
C HIS A 87 -6.97 2.55 0.32
N PRO A 88 -8.07 3.25 0.67
CA PRO A 88 -9.44 2.72 0.56
C PRO A 88 -9.84 2.28 -0.86
N GLU A 89 -9.24 2.87 -1.90
CA GLU A 89 -9.46 2.53 -3.31
C GLU A 89 -8.74 1.23 -3.74
N LYS A 90 -7.57 0.95 -3.13
CA LYS A 90 -6.79 -0.29 -3.29
C LYS A 90 -6.85 -1.19 -2.07
N ALA A 91 -7.87 -1.03 -1.23
CA ALA A 91 -8.06 -1.85 -0.05
C ALA A 91 -8.32 -3.29 -0.49
N LEU A 92 -7.54 -4.23 0.07
CA LEU A 92 -7.72 -5.66 -0.09
C LEU A 92 -9.00 -6.09 0.62
N ARG A 93 -9.72 -7.06 0.05
CA ARG A 93 -11.02 -7.52 0.57
C ARG A 93 -11.08 -9.05 0.55
N PRO A 94 -11.88 -9.67 1.42
CA PRO A 94 -12.34 -11.04 1.21
C PRO A 94 -12.80 -11.26 -0.23
N LYS A 95 -12.42 -12.40 -0.81
CA LYS A 95 -12.59 -12.82 -2.21
C LYS A 95 -11.71 -12.13 -3.27
N ASP A 96 -10.87 -11.15 -2.92
CA ASP A 96 -9.76 -10.79 -3.81
C ASP A 96 -8.75 -11.95 -3.90
N ARG A 97 -8.04 -12.10 -5.03
CA ARG A 97 -7.00 -13.12 -5.21
C ARG A 97 -5.62 -12.50 -5.35
N ILE A 98 -4.69 -12.87 -4.49
CA ILE A 98 -3.27 -12.60 -4.68
C ILE A 98 -2.74 -13.54 -5.77
N VAL A 99 -2.32 -12.97 -6.90
CA VAL A 99 -1.87 -13.72 -8.07
C VAL A 99 -0.34 -13.83 -8.15
N GLU A 100 0.38 -12.84 -7.65
CA GLU A 100 1.84 -12.77 -7.69
C GLU A 100 2.39 -12.02 -6.45
N VAL A 101 3.54 -12.45 -5.92
CA VAL A 101 4.26 -11.76 -4.84
C VAL A 101 5.74 -11.67 -5.22
N ASN A 102 6.29 -10.45 -5.28
CA ASN A 102 7.69 -10.18 -5.63
C ASN A 102 8.17 -10.87 -6.92
N GLY A 103 7.32 -11.00 -7.95
CA GLY A 103 7.63 -11.67 -9.21
C GLY A 103 7.40 -13.20 -9.21
N LEU A 104 7.03 -13.81 -8.09
CA LEU A 104 6.67 -15.22 -8.00
C LEU A 104 5.18 -15.39 -8.30
N ARG A 105 4.82 -16.15 -9.34
CA ARG A 105 3.45 -16.28 -9.86
C ARG A 105 3.12 -17.72 -10.23
N GLY A 106 1.95 -18.23 -9.82
CA GLY A 106 1.42 -19.52 -10.29
C GLY A 106 1.90 -20.77 -9.54
N ASP A 107 2.79 -20.63 -8.55
CA ASP A 107 3.11 -21.67 -7.56
C ASP A 107 2.71 -21.13 -6.17
N VAL A 108 1.66 -21.73 -5.59
CA VAL A 108 1.10 -21.23 -4.33
C VAL A 108 1.99 -21.49 -3.11
N LEU A 109 2.85 -22.50 -3.15
CA LEU A 109 3.80 -22.78 -2.07
C LEU A 109 4.89 -21.70 -2.05
N GLN A 110 5.34 -21.25 -3.22
CA GLN A 110 6.26 -20.12 -3.36
C GLN A 110 5.62 -18.81 -2.90
N LEU A 111 4.35 -18.54 -3.24
CA LEU A 111 3.61 -17.37 -2.73
C LEU A 111 3.56 -17.35 -1.18
N VAL A 112 3.23 -18.48 -0.57
CA VAL A 112 3.12 -18.62 0.89
C VAL A 112 4.48 -18.49 1.59
N ASP A 113 5.54 -19.09 1.04
CA ASP A 113 6.91 -18.95 1.56
C ASP A 113 7.43 -17.52 1.44
N GLU A 114 7.16 -16.85 0.31
CA GLU A 114 7.54 -15.47 0.08
C GLU A 114 6.86 -14.50 1.05
N CYS A 115 5.54 -14.63 1.24
CA CYS A 115 4.79 -13.87 2.26
C CYS A 115 5.29 -14.11 3.70
N LYS A 116 5.95 -15.24 3.99
CA LYS A 116 6.51 -15.53 5.33
C LYS A 116 7.83 -14.79 5.61
N LYS A 117 8.60 -14.38 4.60
CA LYS A 117 9.92 -13.72 4.78
C LYS A 117 9.80 -12.31 5.39
N PRO A 118 10.82 -11.81 6.11
CA PRO A 118 10.86 -10.46 6.65
C PRO A 118 11.46 -9.48 5.64
N LYS A 119 10.67 -9.03 4.66
CA LYS A 119 11.08 -8.07 3.62
C LYS A 119 9.88 -7.26 3.12
N VAL A 120 10.13 -6.28 2.27
CA VAL A 120 9.06 -5.64 1.50
C VAL A 120 8.42 -6.68 0.55
N LEU A 121 7.10 -6.66 0.49
CA LEU A 121 6.27 -7.55 -0.32
C LEU A 121 5.46 -6.70 -1.31
N THR A 122 5.83 -6.77 -2.59
CA THR A 122 5.06 -6.24 -3.71
C THR A 122 4.07 -7.31 -4.14
N ILE A 123 2.79 -7.12 -3.83
CA ILE A 123 1.72 -8.09 -3.98
C ILE A 123 0.79 -7.63 -5.12
N TYR A 124 0.60 -8.49 -6.12
CA TYR A 124 -0.38 -8.27 -7.19
C TYR A 124 -1.67 -8.98 -6.83
N VAL A 125 -2.76 -8.23 -6.88
CA VAL A 125 -4.09 -8.65 -6.45
C VAL A 125 -5.04 -8.52 -7.63
N LYS A 126 -5.66 -9.62 -8.03
CA LYS A 126 -6.80 -9.62 -8.95
C LYS A 126 -8.09 -9.52 -8.15
N ARG A 127 -8.89 -8.49 -8.42
CA ARG A 127 -10.27 -8.42 -7.93
C ARG A 127 -11.15 -9.27 -8.83
N GLU A 128 -11.86 -10.24 -8.25
CA GLU A 128 -13.03 -10.80 -8.94
C GLU A 128 -14.10 -9.70 -8.97
N SER A 129 -14.42 -9.19 -10.16
CA SER A 129 -15.54 -8.26 -10.33
C SER A 129 -16.82 -8.97 -9.89
N PRO A 130 -17.70 -8.31 -9.11
CA PRO A 130 -19.04 -8.86 -8.89
C PRO A 130 -19.75 -9.04 -10.24
N ALA A 131 -20.47 -10.16 -10.34
CA ALA A 131 -21.41 -10.47 -11.43
C ALA A 131 -22.84 -10.10 -11.01
#